data_AF-A0A356IHV4-F1
#
_entry.id   AF-A0A356IHV4-F1
#
_cell.length_a   1.000
_cell.length_b   1.000
_cell.length_c   1.000
_cell.angle_alpha   90.00
_cell.angle_beta   90.00
_cell.angle_gamma   90.00
#
_symmetry.space_group_name_H-M   'P 1'
#
loop_
_entity.id
_entity.type
_entity.pdbx_description
1 polymer ?
#
loop_
_entity_poly.entity_id
_entity_poly.type
_entity_poly.pdbx_seq_one_letter_code
_entity_poly.pdbx_strand_id
1 'polypeptide(L)' 'ARTPPSKDWLFPVSPKAKNANSRVGGATPAMRQYLDTKRQNPDSILFFRMGDFYEMFYEDALTASRALDLTLTSRAKDN' A
#
# COMPACT_ATOMS: atom_id res chain seq x y z
N ALA A 1 -48.17 -5.63 -44.06
CA ALA A 1 -48.03 -5.88 -42.62
C ALA A 1 -46.74 -6.64 -42.37
N ARG A 2 -45.74 -6.00 -41.75
CA ARG A 2 -44.50 -6.65 -41.32
C ARG A 2 -44.18 -6.09 -39.94
N THR A 3 -44.26 -6.97 -38.96
CA THR A 3 -44.06 -6.75 -37.53
C THR A 3 -42.62 -6.28 -37.23
N PRO A 4 -42.40 -5.41 -36.23
CA PRO A 4 -41.05 -5.11 -35.77
C PRO A 4 -40.47 -6.32 -35.01
N PRO A 5 -39.19 -6.68 -35.18
CA PRO A 5 -38.55 -7.68 -34.33
C PRO A 5 -38.27 -7.12 -32.92
N SER A 6 -38.11 -8.08 -32.02
CA SER A 6 -38.35 -8.12 -30.58
C SER A 6 -37.47 -7.25 -29.66
N LYS A 7 -38.01 -6.97 -28.46
CA LYS A 7 -37.37 -6.34 -27.29
C LYS A 7 -36.38 -7.29 -26.60
N ASP A 8 -35.34 -7.73 -27.31
CA ASP A 8 -34.32 -8.64 -26.76
C ASP A 8 -32.97 -7.94 -26.47
N TRP A 9 -33.00 -6.65 -26.10
CA TRP A 9 -31.81 -5.88 -25.65
C TRP A 9 -31.54 -6.02 -24.14
N LEU A 10 -32.06 -7.04 -23.46
CA LEU A 10 -31.55 -7.39 -22.13
C LEU A 10 -30.24 -8.16 -22.28
N PHE A 11 -29.16 -7.43 -22.51
CA PHE A 11 -27.83 -7.95 -22.19
C PHE A 11 -27.82 -8.34 -20.70
N PRO A 12 -27.44 -9.57 -20.33
CA PRO A 12 -27.19 -9.87 -18.93
C PRO A 12 -26.01 -9.01 -18.50
N VAL A 13 -26.29 -7.99 -17.68
CA VAL A 13 -25.28 -7.20 -17.01
C VAL A 13 -24.53 -8.17 -16.10
N SER A 14 -23.41 -8.71 -16.61
CA SER A 14 -22.58 -9.64 -15.84
C SER A 14 -22.12 -8.92 -14.57
N PRO A 15 -22.35 -9.48 -13.38
CA PRO A 15 -21.96 -8.81 -12.14
C PRO A 15 -20.44 -8.71 -12.09
N LYS A 16 -19.98 -7.45 -12.09
CA LYS A 16 -18.63 -6.95 -11.81
C LYS A 16 -17.80 -7.96 -11.01
N ALA A 17 -16.80 -8.55 -11.68
CA ALA A 17 -15.80 -9.39 -11.03
C ALA A 17 -15.16 -8.59 -9.88
N LYS A 18 -15.46 -9.00 -8.64
CA LYS A 18 -14.79 -8.48 -7.46
C LYS A 18 -13.39 -9.06 -7.47
N ASN A 19 -12.39 -8.24 -7.72
CA ASN A 19 -10.98 -8.60 -7.56
C ASN A 19 -10.76 -9.09 -6.11
N ALA A 20 -10.79 -10.40 -5.94
CA ALA A 20 -10.58 -11.12 -4.70
C ALA A 20 -9.10 -11.46 -4.52
N ASN A 21 -8.23 -10.44 -4.58
CA ASN A 21 -6.80 -10.65 -4.41
C ASN A 21 -6.18 -9.70 -3.37
N SER A 22 -6.79 -9.62 -2.19
CA SER A 22 -6.09 -9.16 -0.98
C SER A 22 -5.21 -10.30 -0.46
N ARG A 23 -4.17 -10.65 -1.23
CA ARG A 23 -3.05 -11.43 -0.66
C ARG A 23 -2.44 -10.57 0.44
N VAL A 24 -1.99 -11.22 1.51
CA VAL A 24 -1.09 -10.63 2.51
C VAL A 24 0.23 -10.27 1.81
N GLY A 25 0.19 -9.20 1.03
CA GLY A 25 1.20 -8.71 0.10
C GLY A 25 1.18 -7.19 0.07
N GLY A 26 0.80 -6.59 1.20
CA GLY A 26 0.57 -5.15 1.34
C GLY A 26 1.83 -4.32 1.58
N ALA A 27 2.98 -4.96 1.79
CA ALA A 27 4.27 -4.31 1.88
C ALA A 27 4.91 -4.22 0.49
N THR A 28 5.31 -3.01 0.11
CA THR A 28 6.12 -2.77 -1.10
C THR A 28 7.43 -3.57 -1.00
N PRO A 29 8.08 -3.93 -2.12
CA PRO A 29 9.36 -4.63 -2.09
C PRO A 29 10.41 -3.93 -1.20
N ALA A 30 10.46 -2.59 -1.24
CA ALA A 30 11.32 -1.77 -0.38
C ALA A 30 11.01 -1.96 1.12
N MET A 31 9.73 -2.01 1.49
CA MET A 31 9.34 -2.19 2.88
C MET A 31 9.66 -3.60 3.40
N ARG A 32 9.66 -4.63 2.53
CA ARG A 32 10.11 -5.97 2.90
C ARG A 32 11.59 -5.97 3.28
N GLN A 33 12.42 -5.34 2.45
CA GLN A 33 13.85 -5.20 2.74
C GLN A 33 14.09 -4.46 4.06
N TYR A 34 13.37 -3.36 4.30
CA TYR A 34 13.45 -2.65 5.57
C TYR A 34 13.15 -3.57 6.77
N LEU A 35 12.06 -4.34 6.71
CA LEU A 35 11.65 -5.26 7.77
C LEU A 35 12.63 -6.42 7.96
N ASP A 36 13.27 -6.91 6.89
CA ASP A 36 14.30 -7.94 6.97
C ASP A 36 15.56 -7.40 7.66
N THR A 37 16.02 -6.19 7.30
CA THR A 37 17.15 -5.53 7.96
C THR A 37 16.86 -5.19 9.41
N LYS A 38 15.62 -4.78 9.73
CA LYS A 38 15.21 -4.47 11.11
C LYS A 38 15.18 -5.70 11.99
N ARG A 39 14.79 -6.86 11.44
CA ARG A 39 14.84 -8.13 12.16
C ARG A 39 16.27 -8.54 12.53
N GLN A 40 17.26 -8.16 11.74
CA GLN A 40 18.67 -8.41 12.05
C GLN A 40 19.24 -7.41 13.06
N ASN A 41 18.63 -6.22 13.20
CA ASN A 41 19.09 -5.14 14.07
C ASN A 41 17.91 -4.53 14.86
N PRO A 42 17.30 -5.29 15.80
CA PRO A 42 16.08 -4.86 16.48
C PRO A 42 16.28 -3.58 17.31
N ASP A 43 17.44 -3.40 17.92
CA ASP A 43 17.75 -2.29 18.83
C ASP A 43 18.29 -1.02 18.13
N SER A 44 18.39 -1.04 16.79
CA SER A 44 18.96 0.06 16.01
C SER A 44 17.89 0.79 15.21
N ILE A 45 17.98 2.12 15.11
CA ILE A 45 17.12 2.93 14.23
C ILE A 45 17.64 2.81 12.79
N LEU A 46 16.79 2.35 11.87
CA LEU A 46 17.17 2.20 10.47
C LEU A 46 16.85 3.45 9.65
N PHE A 47 17.90 4.05 9.10
CA PHE A 47 17.80 5.16 8.15
C PHE A 47 17.67 4.62 6.74
N PHE A 48 16.44 4.60 6.20
CA PHE A 48 16.17 4.11 4.86
C PHE A 48 16.26 5.25 3.85
N ARG A 49 17.20 5.18 2.91
CA ARG A 49 17.38 6.24 1.91
C ARG A 49 16.26 6.21 0.87
N MET A 50 15.48 7.30 0.81
CA MET A 50 14.41 7.54 -0.15
C MET A 50 14.72 8.81 -0.93
N GLY A 51 15.46 8.66 -2.03
CA GLY A 51 15.97 9.80 -2.82
C GLY A 51 17.04 10.57 -2.05
N ASP A 52 16.75 11.85 -1.78
CA ASP A 52 17.64 12.78 -1.08
C ASP A 52 17.41 12.79 0.45
N PHE A 53 16.36 12.12 0.93
CA PHE A 53 16.02 12.05 2.35
C PHE A 53 16.26 10.65 2.92
N TYR A 54 16.46 10.59 4.23
CA TYR A 54 16.40 9.35 4.98
C TYR A 54 15.05 9.28 5.70
N GLU A 55 14.27 8.26 5.36
CA GLU A 55 12.99 7.95 5.99
C GLU A 55 13.20 6.83 7.02
N MET A 56 12.47 6.94 8.13
CA MET A 56 12.36 5.89 9.15
C MET A 56 10.90 5.48 9.22
N PHE A 57 10.63 4.22 9.49
CA PHE A 57 9.27 3.68 9.45
C PHE A 57 8.88 3.03 10.78
N TYR A 58 7.58 2.98 11.06
CA TYR A 58 7.00 2.37 12.26
C TYR A 58 7.51 3.01 13.57
N GLU A 59 7.94 2.21 14.54
CA GLU A 59 8.46 2.66 15.84
C GLU A 59 9.73 3.50 15.72
N ASP A 60 10.54 3.27 14.69
CA ASP A 60 11.77 4.03 14.44
C ASP A 60 11.43 5.49 14.11
N ALA A 61 10.34 5.72 13.37
CA ALA A 61 9.85 7.07 13.06
C ALA A 61 9.37 7.80 14.33
N LEU A 62 8.70 7.10 15.24
CA LEU A 62 8.24 7.65 16.52
C LEU A 62 9.41 8.00 17.43
N THR A 63 10.41 7.13 17.49
CA THR A 63 11.60 7.32 18.32
C THR A 63 12.44 8.48 17.78
N ALA A 64 12.71 8.49 16.48
CA ALA A 64 13.51 9.52 15.84
C ALA A 64 12.83 10.89 15.84
N SER A 65 11.50 10.96 15.64
CA SER A 65 10.77 12.23 15.70
C SER A 65 10.89 12.91 17.06
N ARG A 66 10.82 12.14 18.15
CA ARG A 66 11.01 12.67 19.51
C ARG A 66 12.47 13.01 19.81
N ALA A 67 13.41 12.19 19.34
CA ALA A 67 14.83 12.36 19.65
C ALA A 67 15.48 13.52 18.88
N LEU A 68 15.02 13.75 17.64
CA LEU A 68 15.60 14.73 16.71
C LEU A 68 14.67 15.93 16.46
N ASP A 69 13.55 16.01 17.19
CA ASP A 69 12.51 17.03 17.03
C ASP A 69 12.03 17.19 15.58
N LEU A 70 11.74 16.05 14.93
CA LEU A 70 11.27 15.98 13.54
C LEU A 70 9.74 15.89 13.49
N THR A 71 9.15 16.52 12.47
CA THR A 71 7.72 16.37 12.19
C THR A 71 7.40 14.94 11.77
N LEU A 72 6.59 14.24 12.55
CA LEU A 72 6.09 12.90 12.21
C LEU A 72 5.05 13.01 11.08
N THR A 73 5.26 12.25 10.00
CA THR A 73 4.34 12.20 8.87
C THR A 73 3.89 10.77 8.61
N SER A 74 2.69 10.61 8.04
CA SER A 74 2.12 9.31 7.68
C SER A 74 1.94 9.25 6.18
N ARG A 75 2.56 8.27 5.53
CA ARG A 75 2.34 8.00 4.11
C ARG A 75 1.01 7.25 3.95
N ALA A 76 0.00 7.90 3.38
CA ALA A 76 -1.25 7.24 3.01
C ALA A 76 -0.96 6.23 1.87
N LYS A 77 -1.61 5.07 1.95
CA LYS A 77 -1.52 4.05 0.91
C LYS A 77 -2.46 4.47 -0.22
N ASP A 78 -1.92 5.09 -1.27
CA ASP A 78 -2.69 5.40 -2.47
C ASP A 78 -3.23 4.07 -3.04
N ASN A 79 -4.55 4.02 -3.22
CA ASN A 79 -5.34 2.82 -3.51
C ASN A 79 -5.56 2.66 -5.02
#